data_AF-J7L7D4-F1
#
_entry.id   AF-J7L7D4-F1
#
_cell.length_a   1.000
_cell.length_b   1.000
_cell.length_c   1.000
_cell.angle_alpha   90.00
_cell.angle_beta   90.00
_cell.angle_gamma   90.00
#
_symmetry.space_group_name_H-M   'P 1'
#
loop_
_entity.id
_entity.type
_entity.pdbx_description
1 polymer ?
#
loop_
_entity_poly.entity_id
_entity_poly.type
_entity_poly.pdbx_seq_one_letter_code
_entity_poly.pdbx_strand_id
1 'polypeptide(L)'
;MSQPTAEPPSGRDRLRELLDAVLHEDNARLSDMAGQAHASPFHFSRTFSRDTGESPVALRRRVLLERAAWQIGQGTTVTDAAFTAGYESVEGFIRAFSRAFGHPPGATTKGSGRWLEAPNGVHFHPPFHLWVEEGSPRRNGMEPTVLQIHHDVDDTTHLIELASRLSEQEYRATRAPGRTVLSWDGPEESIARTLELLVKSKEVWLASIEGADFPEPAADDPESLRERHRAAGARWIATVDDIGRRGAWGDRLIDALCDPPESFSLVGVVVHVLTFAAHRRQLVRQMLREAGVAVDHGDPIEWLQRHYGGTA
;
A
#
# COMPACT_ATOMS: atom_id res chain seq x y z
N MET A 1 41.14 2.79 18.33
CA MET A 1 39.71 2.91 18.72
C MET A 1 39.20 4.21 18.14
N SER A 2 38.60 4.15 16.95
CA SER A 2 37.94 5.30 16.32
C SER A 2 36.50 4.88 16.08
N GLN A 3 35.56 5.56 16.73
CA GLN A 3 34.13 5.35 16.51
C GLN A 3 33.75 5.82 15.09
N PRO A 4 32.84 5.14 14.38
CA PRO A 4 32.31 5.64 13.12
C PRO A 4 31.35 6.79 13.41
N THR A 5 31.55 7.89 12.70
CA THR A 5 30.63 9.02 12.55
C THR A 5 29.26 8.53 12.09
N ALA A 6 28.21 8.91 12.83
CA ALA A 6 26.82 8.68 12.46
C ALA A 6 26.52 9.30 11.08
N GLU A 7 26.03 8.48 10.15
CA GLU A 7 25.48 8.94 8.88
C GLU A 7 24.26 9.86 9.14
N PRO A 8 24.02 10.88 8.31
CA PRO A 8 22.87 11.75 8.47
C PRO A 8 21.57 10.93 8.27
N PRO A 9 20.51 11.18 9.06
CA PRO A 9 19.25 10.46 8.93
C PRO A 9 18.70 10.60 7.51
N SER A 10 18.14 9.51 7.00
CA SER A 10 17.48 9.48 5.70
C SER A 10 16.39 10.56 5.64
N GLY A 11 16.06 11.05 4.43
CA GLY A 11 15.04 12.09 4.27
C GLY A 11 13.65 11.75 4.84
N ARG A 12 13.35 10.45 5.08
CA ARG A 12 12.10 9.97 5.70
C ARG A 12 12.13 10.02 7.23
N ASP A 13 13.25 9.68 7.86
CA ASP A 13 13.43 9.83 9.31
C ASP A 13 13.34 11.31 9.71
N ARG A 14 13.89 12.18 8.86
CA ARG A 14 13.86 13.62 9.12
C ARG A 14 12.44 14.20 9.07
N LEU A 15 11.60 13.78 8.13
CA LEU A 15 10.20 14.24 8.07
C LEU A 15 9.40 13.75 9.29
N ARG A 16 9.64 12.50 9.73
CA ARG A 16 9.01 11.96 10.94
C ARG A 16 9.41 12.74 12.20
N GLU A 17 10.71 13.01 12.39
CA GLU A 17 11.21 13.85 13.49
C GLU A 17 10.58 15.25 13.49
N LEU A 18 10.46 15.85 12.29
CA LEU A 18 9.83 17.16 12.12
C LEU A 18 8.34 17.13 12.46
N LEU A 19 7.60 16.11 12.04
CA LEU A 19 6.18 15.94 12.36
C LEU A 19 5.96 15.66 13.85
N ASP A 20 6.81 14.85 14.47
CA ASP A 20 6.80 14.58 15.91
C ASP A 20 6.98 15.87 16.70
N ALA A 21 7.99 16.68 16.34
CA ALA A 21 8.22 17.98 16.95
C ALA A 21 7.03 18.95 16.78
N VAL A 22 6.32 18.93 15.65
CA VAL A 22 5.17 19.81 15.42
C VAL A 22 3.92 19.34 16.17
N LEU A 23 3.74 18.05 16.37
CA LEU A 23 2.50 17.46 16.89
C LEU A 23 2.59 17.01 18.35
N HIS A 24 3.78 17.07 18.97
CA HIS A 24 3.95 16.79 20.39
C HIS A 24 3.06 17.69 21.26
N GLU A 25 2.35 17.13 22.24
CA GLU A 25 1.32 17.84 23.01
C GLU A 25 1.90 19.06 23.74
N ASP A 26 3.13 18.96 24.25
CA ASP A 26 3.83 20.03 24.97
C ASP A 26 4.34 21.20 24.09
N ASN A 27 4.35 21.05 22.76
CA ASN A 27 4.94 22.06 21.87
C ASN A 27 3.91 23.09 21.37
N ALA A 28 3.49 24.00 22.24
CA ALA A 28 2.49 25.01 21.89
C ALA A 28 3.03 26.09 20.93
N ARG A 29 4.33 26.40 20.96
CA ARG A 29 4.95 27.49 20.19
C ARG A 29 5.99 26.95 19.22
N LEU A 30 6.26 27.73 18.16
CA LEU A 30 7.30 27.42 17.18
C LEU A 30 8.69 27.25 17.81
N SER A 31 8.97 27.96 18.91
CA SER A 31 10.20 27.80 19.70
C SER A 31 10.36 26.39 20.26
N ASP A 32 9.26 25.80 20.70
CA ASP A 32 9.24 24.52 21.40
C ASP A 32 9.43 23.39 20.37
N MET A 33 8.71 23.50 19.24
CA MET A 33 8.86 22.62 18.08
C MET A 33 10.31 22.63 17.54
N ALA A 34 10.89 23.82 17.38
CA ALA A 34 12.26 23.97 16.89
C ALA A 34 13.29 23.43 17.90
N GLY A 35 13.04 23.63 19.20
CA GLY A 35 13.86 23.10 20.28
C GLY A 35 13.92 21.56 20.28
N GLN A 36 12.77 20.89 20.13
CA GLN A 36 12.69 19.43 20.03
C GLN A 36 13.43 18.88 18.80
N ALA A 37 13.44 19.63 17.69
CA ALA A 37 14.17 19.26 16.48
C ALA A 37 15.64 19.72 16.46
N HIS A 38 16.17 20.21 17.59
CA HIS A 38 17.52 20.77 17.74
C HIS A 38 17.87 21.84 16.69
N ALA A 39 16.91 22.70 16.35
CA ALA A 39 17.04 23.73 15.32
C ALA A 39 16.64 25.12 15.82
N SER A 40 17.12 26.16 15.14
CA SER A 40 16.58 27.51 15.37
C SER A 40 15.16 27.64 14.80
N PRO A 41 14.28 28.48 15.36
CA PRO A 41 12.91 28.64 14.87
C PRO A 41 12.81 29.01 13.39
N PHE A 42 13.74 29.87 12.92
CA PHE A 42 13.82 30.28 11.52
C PHE A 42 14.23 29.12 10.60
N HIS A 43 15.27 28.37 10.97
CA HIS A 43 15.74 27.24 10.19
C HIS A 43 14.70 26.10 10.15
N PHE A 44 14.09 25.82 11.30
CA PHE A 44 13.02 24.83 11.45
C PHE A 44 11.82 25.18 10.57
N SER A 45 11.26 26.39 10.70
CA SER A 45 10.11 26.79 9.88
C SER A 45 10.40 26.75 8.38
N ARG A 46 11.58 27.18 7.95
CA ARG A 46 11.95 27.18 6.53
C ARG A 46 12.13 25.75 5.98
N THR A 47 12.80 24.89 6.75
CA THR A 47 13.03 23.49 6.38
C THR A 47 11.72 22.72 6.34
N PHE A 48 10.91 22.85 7.39
CA PHE A 48 9.60 22.21 7.49
C PHE A 48 8.67 22.62 6.35
N SER A 49 8.57 23.92 6.03
CA SER A 49 7.69 24.38 4.96
C SER A 49 8.18 24.00 3.57
N ARG A 50 9.49 23.90 3.36
CA ARG A 50 10.03 23.38 2.11
C ARG A 50 9.66 21.91 1.93
N ASP A 51 9.75 21.12 3.00
CA ASP A 51 9.61 19.66 2.93
C ASP A 51 8.13 19.22 3.00
N THR A 52 7.25 20.02 3.60
CA THR A 52 5.81 19.71 3.80
C THR A 52 4.85 20.65 3.06
N GLY A 53 5.33 21.70 2.39
CA GLY A 53 4.46 22.65 1.69
C GLY A 53 3.58 23.54 2.59
N GLU A 54 3.62 23.41 3.92
CA GLU A 54 2.92 24.29 4.86
C GLU A 54 3.77 24.68 6.08
N SER A 55 3.39 25.73 6.81
CA SER A 55 4.13 26.13 8.02
C SER A 55 3.85 25.19 9.21
N PRO A 56 4.82 24.97 10.13
CA PRO A 56 4.61 24.14 11.32
C PRO A 56 3.36 24.51 12.11
N VAL A 57 3.14 25.81 12.32
CA VAL A 57 1.99 26.34 13.07
C VAL A 57 0.69 26.14 12.30
N ALA A 58 0.71 26.25 10.96
CA ALA A 58 -0.46 25.99 10.13
C ALA A 58 -0.86 24.50 10.16
N LEU A 59 0.11 23.59 10.03
CA LEU A 59 -0.10 22.13 10.11
C LEU A 59 -0.76 21.77 11.44
N ARG A 60 -0.13 22.16 12.56
CA ARG A 60 -0.64 21.85 13.91
C ARG A 60 -2.06 22.37 14.08
N ARG A 61 -2.33 23.61 13.66
CA ARG A 61 -3.66 24.20 13.77
C ARG A 61 -4.71 23.41 12.97
N ARG A 62 -4.38 22.99 11.75
CA ARG A 62 -5.28 22.21 10.88
C ARG A 62 -5.59 20.84 11.49
N VAL A 63 -4.56 20.10 11.92
CA VAL A 63 -4.69 18.78 12.57
C VAL A 63 -5.51 18.86 13.87
N LEU A 64 -5.29 19.89 14.70
CA LEU A 64 -6.06 20.08 15.93
C LEU A 64 -7.53 20.45 15.66
N LEU A 65 -7.82 21.18 14.58
CA LEU A 65 -9.19 21.47 14.16
C LEU A 65 -9.91 20.21 13.64
N GLU A 66 -9.23 19.35 12.88
CA GLU A 66 -9.75 18.04 12.45
C GLU A 66 -10.05 17.12 13.64
N ARG A 67 -9.14 17.07 14.63
CA ARG A 67 -9.37 16.36 15.91
C ARG A 67 -10.59 16.90 16.65
N ALA A 68 -10.73 18.21 16.75
CA ALA A 68 -11.85 18.84 17.42
C ALA A 68 -13.20 18.56 16.70
N ALA A 69 -13.21 18.58 15.36
CA ALA A 69 -14.39 18.22 14.58
C ALA A 69 -14.84 16.78 14.87
N TRP A 70 -13.91 15.84 14.92
CA TRP A 70 -14.21 14.46 15.29
C TRP A 70 -14.78 14.34 16.71
N GLN A 71 -14.13 14.98 17.69
CA GLN A 71 -14.55 14.97 19.09
C GLN A 71 -15.98 15.50 19.26
N ILE A 72 -16.31 16.61 18.60
CA ILE A 72 -17.66 17.21 18.63
C ILE A 72 -18.67 16.25 17.99
N GLY A 73 -18.33 15.63 16.86
CA GLY A 73 -19.17 14.61 16.23
C GLY A 73 -19.41 13.36 17.11
N GLN A 74 -18.55 13.09 18.09
CA GLN A 74 -18.75 12.04 19.11
C GLN A 74 -19.50 12.53 20.37
N GLY A 75 -19.89 13.80 20.44
CA GLY A 75 -20.63 14.38 21.56
C GLY A 75 -19.81 15.19 22.57
N THR A 76 -18.54 15.48 22.27
CA THR A 76 -17.74 16.43 23.07
C THR A 76 -18.32 17.84 22.94
N THR A 77 -18.35 18.60 24.03
CA THR A 77 -18.85 19.99 23.96
C THR A 77 -17.90 20.87 23.13
N VAL A 78 -18.45 21.88 22.47
CA VAL A 78 -17.64 22.85 21.69
C VAL A 78 -16.60 23.54 22.56
N THR A 79 -16.93 23.80 23.82
CA THR A 79 -16.03 24.42 24.81
C THR A 79 -14.84 23.51 25.12
N ASP A 80 -15.07 22.24 25.43
CA ASP A 80 -14.00 21.30 25.78
C ASP A 80 -13.09 21.01 24.57
N ALA A 81 -13.69 20.87 23.38
CA ALA A 81 -12.94 20.70 22.14
C ALA A 81 -12.06 21.93 21.83
N ALA A 82 -12.54 23.15 22.10
CA ALA A 82 -11.77 24.39 21.90
C ALA A 82 -10.51 24.44 22.78
N PHE A 83 -10.65 24.11 24.07
CA PHE A 83 -9.51 24.11 25.00
C PHE A 83 -8.54 22.97 24.72
N THR A 84 -9.05 21.78 24.39
CA THR A 84 -8.21 20.63 23.98
C THR A 84 -7.41 20.94 22.71
N ALA A 85 -7.98 21.72 21.78
CA ALA A 85 -7.30 22.18 20.57
C ALA A 85 -6.33 23.36 20.82
N GLY A 86 -6.13 23.78 22.08
CA GLY A 86 -5.17 24.81 22.47
C GLY A 86 -5.61 26.25 22.21
N TYR A 87 -6.92 26.51 22.07
CA TYR A 87 -7.44 27.88 21.92
C TYR A 87 -7.64 28.56 23.27
N GLU A 88 -7.17 29.80 23.40
CA GLU A 88 -7.36 30.64 24.60
C GLU A 88 -8.82 31.12 24.79
N SER A 89 -9.63 31.06 23.73
CA SER A 89 -11.04 31.45 23.78
C SER A 89 -11.92 30.60 22.85
N VAL A 90 -13.12 30.28 23.33
CA VAL A 90 -14.14 29.55 22.56
C VAL A 90 -14.58 30.34 21.32
N GLU A 91 -14.70 31.67 21.42
CA GLU A 91 -15.01 32.53 20.26
C GLU A 91 -13.90 32.51 19.20
N GLY A 92 -12.64 32.46 19.62
CA GLY A 92 -11.49 32.30 18.73
C GLY A 92 -11.55 30.97 17.98
N PHE A 93 -11.88 29.89 18.69
CA PHE A 93 -12.06 28.56 18.11
C PHE A 93 -13.22 28.53 17.10
N ILE A 94 -14.40 29.03 17.46
CA ILE A 94 -15.58 29.02 16.58
C ILE A 94 -15.27 29.75 15.27
N ARG A 95 -14.63 30.92 15.32
CA ARG A 95 -14.25 31.66 14.10
C ARG A 95 -13.24 30.89 13.24
N ALA A 96 -12.27 30.24 13.87
CA ALA A 96 -11.27 29.44 13.15
C ALA A 96 -11.89 28.20 12.51
N PHE A 97 -12.74 27.49 13.25
CA PHE A 97 -13.46 26.31 12.81
C PHE A 97 -14.40 26.63 11.65
N SER A 98 -15.26 27.65 11.80
CA SER A 98 -16.19 28.05 10.74
C SER A 98 -15.49 28.47 9.46
N ARG A 99 -14.32 29.12 9.56
CA ARG A 99 -13.51 29.46 8.39
C ARG A 99 -12.95 28.22 7.70
N ALA A 100 -12.56 27.21 8.46
CA ALA A 100 -11.94 26.00 7.94
C ALA A 100 -12.97 25.04 7.33
N PHE A 101 -14.08 24.77 8.02
CA PHE A 101 -15.08 23.77 7.62
C PHE A 101 -16.30 24.36 6.88
N GLY A 102 -16.41 25.68 6.81
CA GLY A 102 -17.54 26.37 6.16
C GLY A 102 -18.85 26.35 6.96
N HIS A 103 -18.86 25.78 8.17
CA HIS A 103 -20.02 25.74 9.07
C HIS A 103 -19.60 25.85 10.54
N PRO A 104 -20.50 26.26 11.46
CA PRO A 104 -20.16 26.35 12.89
C PRO A 104 -19.92 24.96 13.51
N PRO A 105 -19.12 24.88 14.61
CA PRO A 105 -18.82 23.60 15.26
C PRO A 105 -20.05 22.82 15.70
N GLY A 106 -21.09 23.50 16.20
CA GLY A 106 -22.33 22.87 16.67
C GLY A 106 -23.16 22.18 15.58
N ALA A 107 -22.85 22.40 14.29
CA ALA A 107 -23.47 21.69 13.17
C ALA A 107 -22.75 20.36 12.83
N THR A 108 -21.66 20.04 13.53
CA THR A 108 -20.86 18.83 13.28
C THR A 108 -21.57 17.60 13.84
N THR A 109 -21.89 16.63 12.97
CA THR A 109 -22.49 15.33 13.32
C THR A 109 -21.50 14.18 13.15
N LYS A 110 -21.82 13.01 13.70
CA LYS A 110 -21.02 11.79 13.54
C LYS A 110 -20.86 11.45 12.04
N GLY A 111 -19.63 11.37 11.56
CA GLY A 111 -19.30 11.10 10.15
C GLY A 111 -19.26 12.35 9.24
N SER A 112 -19.54 13.55 9.78
CA SER A 112 -19.43 14.82 9.02
C SER A 112 -18.04 15.47 9.04
N GLY A 113 -17.10 14.94 9.84
CA GLY A 113 -15.72 15.40 9.88
C GLY A 113 -15.00 15.08 8.58
N ARG A 114 -15.06 16.01 7.62
CA ARG A 114 -14.21 15.97 6.42
C ARG A 114 -12.82 16.47 6.78
N TRP A 115 -11.79 15.88 6.18
CA TRP A 115 -10.45 16.43 6.27
C TRP A 115 -10.39 17.82 5.61
N LEU A 116 -9.59 18.71 6.19
CA LEU A 116 -9.33 20.02 5.62
C LEU A 116 -8.27 19.87 4.54
N GLU A 117 -8.36 20.64 3.46
CA GLU A 117 -7.35 20.60 2.39
C GLU A 117 -5.92 20.77 2.95
N ALA A 118 -5.04 19.83 2.61
CA ALA A 118 -3.68 19.75 3.14
C ALA A 118 -2.66 19.63 2.01
N PRO A 119 -1.71 20.59 1.86
CA PRO A 119 -0.68 20.53 0.82
C PRO A 119 0.25 19.31 0.91
N ASN A 120 0.36 18.70 2.09
CA ASN A 120 1.16 17.51 2.38
C ASN A 120 0.35 16.23 2.56
N GLY A 121 -0.98 16.31 2.47
CA GLY A 121 -1.85 15.18 2.79
C GLY A 121 -1.84 14.73 4.25
N VAL A 122 -1.16 15.42 5.17
CA VAL A 122 -1.09 14.98 6.57
C VAL A 122 -2.39 15.36 7.27
N HIS A 123 -3.20 14.40 7.71
CA HIS A 123 -4.46 14.61 8.43
C HIS A 123 -4.52 13.88 9.76
N PHE A 124 -5.39 14.34 10.65
CA PHE A 124 -5.75 13.60 11.85
C PHE A 124 -6.65 12.40 11.50
N HIS A 125 -6.24 11.19 11.89
CA HIS A 125 -7.06 9.99 11.80
C HIS A 125 -7.38 9.45 13.22
N PRO A 126 -8.63 9.55 13.66
CA PRO A 126 -9.03 9.09 14.98
C PRO A 126 -8.79 7.58 15.20
N PRO A 127 -8.62 7.12 16.45
CA PRO A 127 -8.50 7.93 17.67
C PRO A 127 -7.08 8.43 17.97
N PHE A 128 -6.03 7.90 17.32
CA PHE A 128 -4.62 8.22 17.65
C PHE A 128 -3.66 8.33 16.46
N HIS A 129 -4.12 8.16 15.22
CA HIS A 129 -3.25 8.04 14.06
C HIS A 129 -3.16 9.36 13.28
N LEU A 130 -2.07 9.52 12.54
CA LEU A 130 -1.97 10.53 11.47
C LEU A 130 -2.11 9.79 10.15
N TRP A 131 -2.99 10.29 9.30
CA TRP A 131 -3.08 9.87 7.90
C TRP A 131 -2.17 10.76 7.06
N VAL A 132 -1.50 10.21 6.06
CA VAL A 132 -0.75 10.99 5.06
C VAL A 132 -1.30 10.62 3.69
N GLU A 133 -2.07 11.50 3.07
CA GLU A 133 -2.45 11.37 1.66
C GLU A 133 -1.18 11.49 0.82
N GLU A 134 -0.78 10.41 0.17
CA GLU A 134 0.25 10.45 -0.87
C GLU A 134 -0.34 11.06 -2.15
N GLY A 135 -0.60 12.37 -2.09
CA GLY A 135 -1.25 13.16 -3.13
C GLY A 135 -0.33 14.22 -3.75
N SER A 136 0.91 13.87 -4.13
CA SER A 136 1.65 14.63 -5.14
C SER A 136 1.66 13.82 -6.43
N PRO A 137 1.31 14.41 -7.60
CA PRO A 137 0.99 13.69 -8.83
C PRO A 137 2.21 13.08 -9.56
N ARG A 138 3.26 12.69 -8.84
CA ARG A 138 4.54 12.22 -9.40
C ARG A 138 5.16 10.98 -8.75
N ARG A 139 4.38 10.14 -8.06
CA ARG A 139 4.85 8.81 -7.67
C ARG A 139 3.84 7.74 -8.07
N ASN A 140 3.96 7.23 -9.29
CA ASN A 140 3.29 6.00 -9.77
C ASN A 140 3.65 4.73 -8.96
N GLY A 141 4.45 4.82 -7.90
CA GLY A 141 4.97 3.67 -7.15
C GLY A 141 4.22 3.28 -5.87
N MET A 142 3.15 4.00 -5.49
CA MET A 142 2.45 3.78 -4.21
C MET A 142 0.92 3.61 -4.37
N GLU A 143 0.43 3.45 -5.59
CA GLU A 143 -0.98 3.09 -5.80
C GLU A 143 -1.19 1.63 -5.34
N PRO A 144 -2.24 1.32 -4.55
CA PRO A 144 -2.42 -0.01 -3.97
C PRO A 144 -2.40 -1.15 -4.99
N THR A 145 -2.95 -0.94 -6.18
CA THR A 145 -2.95 -1.95 -7.26
C THR A 145 -1.53 -2.19 -7.77
N VAL A 146 -0.74 -1.14 -8.00
CA VAL A 146 0.69 -1.26 -8.36
C VAL A 146 1.45 -2.07 -7.30
N LEU A 147 1.29 -1.73 -6.01
CA LEU A 147 1.95 -2.46 -4.92
C LEU A 147 1.53 -3.93 -4.87
N GLN A 148 0.26 -4.24 -5.08
CA GLN A 148 -0.25 -5.62 -5.12
C GLN A 148 0.34 -6.43 -6.28
N ILE A 149 0.54 -5.81 -7.44
CA ILE A 149 1.12 -6.47 -8.63
C ILE A 149 2.60 -6.76 -8.41
N HIS A 150 3.34 -5.76 -7.93
CA HIS A 150 4.76 -5.96 -7.59
C HIS A 150 4.92 -7.02 -6.51
N HIS A 151 4.12 -6.96 -5.45
CA HIS A 151 4.12 -7.99 -4.42
C HIS A 151 3.78 -9.38 -4.98
N ASP A 152 2.76 -9.52 -5.84
CA ASP A 152 2.44 -10.80 -6.50
C ASP A 152 3.64 -11.38 -7.27
N VAL A 153 4.31 -10.55 -8.07
CA VAL A 153 5.48 -10.98 -8.86
C VAL A 153 6.66 -11.36 -7.96
N ASP A 154 6.98 -10.55 -6.94
CA ASP A 154 8.10 -10.83 -6.04
C ASP A 154 7.83 -12.04 -5.16
N ASP A 155 6.61 -12.15 -4.62
CA ASP A 155 6.20 -13.24 -3.75
C ASP A 155 6.19 -14.57 -4.49
N THR A 156 5.68 -14.61 -5.74
CA THR A 156 5.79 -15.81 -6.58
C THR A 156 7.25 -16.16 -6.88
N THR A 157 8.13 -15.18 -7.11
CA THR A 157 9.57 -15.42 -7.32
C THR A 157 10.18 -16.11 -6.10
N HIS A 158 9.88 -15.62 -4.91
CA HIS A 158 10.36 -16.18 -3.65
C HIS A 158 9.89 -17.64 -3.45
N LEU A 159 8.62 -17.92 -3.77
CA LEU A 159 8.07 -19.28 -3.63
C LEU A 159 8.69 -20.28 -4.62
N ILE A 160 8.95 -19.86 -5.87
CA ILE A 160 9.68 -20.68 -6.85
C ILE A 160 11.11 -20.95 -6.35
N GLU A 161 11.78 -19.95 -5.76
CA GLU A 161 13.11 -20.12 -5.18
C GLU A 161 13.12 -21.16 -4.05
N LEU A 162 12.17 -21.07 -3.11
CA LEU A 162 12.04 -22.06 -2.04
C LEU A 162 11.74 -23.47 -2.59
N ALA A 163 10.84 -23.58 -3.57
CA ALA A 163 10.51 -24.84 -4.21
C ALA A 163 11.71 -25.49 -4.92
N SER A 164 12.63 -24.69 -5.48
CA SER A 164 13.85 -25.20 -6.14
C SER A 164 14.82 -25.95 -5.23
N ARG A 165 14.61 -25.88 -3.91
CA ARG A 165 15.42 -26.58 -2.89
C ARG A 165 14.83 -27.94 -2.50
N LEU A 166 13.63 -28.27 -2.98
CA LEU A 166 12.97 -29.54 -2.70
C LEU A 166 13.52 -30.66 -3.58
N SER A 167 13.37 -31.91 -3.11
CA SER A 167 13.52 -33.06 -3.99
C SER A 167 12.35 -33.12 -4.99
N GLU A 168 12.57 -33.76 -6.13
CA GLU A 168 11.52 -33.94 -7.14
C GLU A 168 10.28 -34.66 -6.57
N GLN A 169 10.50 -35.61 -5.66
CA GLN A 169 9.43 -36.32 -4.96
C GLN A 169 8.59 -35.36 -4.12
N GLU A 170 9.20 -34.50 -3.31
CA GLU A 170 8.48 -33.53 -2.49
C GLU A 170 7.82 -32.44 -3.33
N TYR A 171 8.48 -31.96 -4.38
CA TYR A 171 7.96 -30.94 -5.28
C TYR A 171 6.64 -31.37 -5.96
N ARG A 172 6.56 -32.65 -6.36
CA ARG A 172 5.39 -33.24 -7.02
C ARG A 172 4.43 -33.99 -6.11
N ALA A 173 4.75 -34.16 -4.83
CA ALA A 173 3.89 -34.89 -3.90
C ALA A 173 2.48 -34.27 -3.80
N THR A 174 1.47 -35.12 -3.92
CA THR A 174 0.06 -34.80 -3.67
C THR A 174 -0.15 -34.55 -2.18
N ARG A 175 -0.54 -33.33 -1.81
CA ARG A 175 -0.79 -32.92 -0.42
C ARG A 175 -2.27 -32.74 -0.10
N ALA A 176 -3.07 -32.35 -1.10
CA ALA A 176 -4.50 -32.16 -0.93
C ALA A 176 -5.28 -32.70 -2.14
N PRO A 177 -5.55 -34.02 -2.17
CA PRO A 177 -6.28 -34.64 -3.25
C PRO A 177 -7.63 -33.96 -3.50
N GLY A 178 -7.96 -33.70 -4.77
CA GLY A 178 -9.19 -33.06 -5.24
C GLY A 178 -9.28 -31.56 -5.02
N ARG A 179 -8.26 -30.90 -4.44
CA ARG A 179 -8.30 -29.44 -4.23
C ARG A 179 -8.30 -28.71 -5.57
N THR A 180 -9.22 -27.75 -5.72
CA THR A 180 -9.29 -26.86 -6.87
C THR A 180 -9.48 -25.42 -6.37
N VAL A 181 -8.82 -24.46 -7.00
CA VAL A 181 -9.10 -23.02 -6.76
C VAL A 181 -10.12 -22.55 -7.78
N LEU A 182 -9.88 -22.88 -9.04
CA LEU A 182 -10.77 -22.64 -10.17
C LEU A 182 -11.10 -23.99 -10.81
N SER A 183 -12.39 -24.31 -10.94
CA SER A 183 -12.83 -25.65 -11.39
C SER A 183 -12.33 -26.01 -12.80
N TRP A 184 -12.10 -25.01 -13.65
CA TRP A 184 -11.61 -25.18 -15.02
C TRP A 184 -10.09 -25.37 -15.13
N ASP A 185 -9.31 -25.03 -14.09
CA ASP A 185 -7.85 -25.24 -14.09
C ASP A 185 -7.46 -26.67 -13.65
N GLY A 186 -8.44 -27.46 -13.19
CA GLY A 186 -8.25 -28.80 -12.67
C GLY A 186 -7.62 -28.84 -11.27
N PRO A 187 -7.23 -30.03 -10.79
CA PRO A 187 -6.68 -30.20 -9.44
C PRO A 187 -5.36 -29.47 -9.22
N GLU A 188 -5.21 -28.85 -8.05
CA GLU A 188 -4.07 -28.07 -7.58
C GLU A 188 -3.48 -28.71 -6.31
N GLU A 189 -3.00 -29.94 -6.46
CA GLU A 189 -2.70 -30.82 -5.33
C GLU A 189 -1.22 -30.84 -4.92
N SER A 190 -0.34 -30.25 -5.74
CA SER A 190 1.11 -30.26 -5.55
C SER A 190 1.71 -28.87 -5.73
N ILE A 191 2.90 -28.66 -5.17
CA ILE A 191 3.64 -27.39 -5.28
C ILE A 191 3.91 -27.08 -6.76
N ALA A 192 4.34 -28.08 -7.52
CA ALA A 192 4.59 -27.96 -8.96
C ALA A 192 3.36 -27.41 -9.71
N ARG A 193 2.21 -28.05 -9.52
CA ARG A 193 0.99 -27.68 -10.25
C ARG A 193 0.48 -26.29 -9.86
N THR A 194 0.51 -25.95 -8.57
CA THR A 194 0.02 -24.64 -8.11
C THR A 194 0.96 -23.51 -8.55
N LEU A 195 2.28 -23.72 -8.57
CA LEU A 195 3.24 -22.75 -9.10
C LEU A 195 3.13 -22.60 -10.63
N GLU A 196 2.94 -23.70 -11.36
CA GLU A 196 2.69 -23.65 -12.80
C GLU A 196 1.48 -22.77 -13.12
N LEU A 197 0.36 -22.96 -12.41
CA LEU A 197 -0.84 -22.16 -12.61
C LEU A 197 -0.65 -20.69 -12.23
N LEU A 198 0.13 -20.37 -11.19
CA LEU A 198 0.49 -18.99 -10.83
C LEU A 198 1.18 -18.25 -11.98
N VAL A 199 2.06 -18.94 -12.71
CA VAL A 199 2.79 -18.38 -13.86
C VAL A 199 1.90 -18.37 -15.10
N LYS A 200 1.27 -19.50 -15.42
CA LYS A 200 0.43 -19.68 -16.61
C LYS A 200 -0.73 -18.69 -16.66
N SER A 201 -1.39 -18.39 -15.52
CA SER A 201 -2.48 -17.41 -15.51
C SER A 201 -2.03 -16.04 -16.02
N LYS A 202 -0.82 -15.58 -15.69
CA LYS A 202 -0.28 -14.31 -16.20
C LYS A 202 0.04 -14.40 -17.69
N GLU A 203 0.64 -15.50 -18.14
CA GLU A 203 0.98 -15.73 -19.55
C GLU A 203 -0.26 -15.71 -20.44
N VAL A 204 -1.34 -16.37 -20.03
CA VAL A 204 -2.61 -16.43 -20.77
C VAL A 204 -3.23 -15.03 -20.89
N TRP A 205 -3.35 -14.30 -19.77
CA TRP A 205 -3.94 -12.97 -19.82
C TRP A 205 -3.08 -11.95 -20.58
N LEU A 206 -1.75 -12.06 -20.50
CA LEU A 206 -0.85 -11.27 -21.33
C LEU A 206 -1.06 -11.54 -22.82
N ALA A 207 -1.17 -12.81 -23.23
CA ALA A 207 -1.45 -13.16 -24.61
C ALA A 207 -2.78 -12.56 -25.09
N SER A 208 -3.83 -12.65 -24.27
CA SER A 208 -5.13 -12.05 -24.59
C SER A 208 -5.10 -10.52 -24.71
N ILE A 209 -4.37 -9.83 -23.83
CA ILE A 209 -4.27 -8.36 -23.86
C ILE A 209 -3.43 -7.88 -25.05
N GLU A 210 -2.36 -8.60 -25.38
CA GLU A 210 -1.43 -8.24 -26.45
C GLU A 210 -1.88 -8.72 -27.83
N GLY A 211 -2.93 -9.55 -27.92
CA GLY A 211 -3.39 -10.16 -29.16
C GLY A 211 -2.43 -11.22 -29.71
N ALA A 212 -1.70 -11.90 -28.82
CA ALA A 212 -0.78 -12.99 -29.17
C ALA A 212 -1.49 -14.35 -29.09
N ASP A 213 -0.84 -15.39 -29.63
CA ASP A 213 -1.32 -16.77 -29.54
C ASP A 213 -1.33 -17.27 -28.09
N PHE A 214 -2.21 -18.24 -27.82
CA PHE A 214 -2.28 -18.89 -26.50
C PHE A 214 -0.94 -19.56 -26.18
N PRO A 215 -0.42 -19.45 -24.93
CA PRO A 215 0.86 -20.04 -24.58
C PRO A 215 0.85 -21.57 -24.71
N GLU A 216 1.85 -22.09 -25.40
CA GLU A 216 2.07 -23.54 -25.54
C GLU A 216 2.38 -24.19 -24.19
N PRO A 217 2.08 -25.50 -24.01
CA PRO A 217 2.51 -26.25 -22.84
C PRO A 217 4.04 -26.17 -22.67
N ALA A 218 4.47 -25.82 -21.46
CA ALA A 218 5.88 -25.63 -21.13
C ALA A 218 6.25 -26.38 -19.85
N ALA A 219 7.54 -26.62 -19.65
CA ALA A 219 8.06 -27.29 -18.47
C ALA A 219 7.70 -26.54 -17.18
N ASP A 220 7.42 -27.31 -16.13
CA ASP A 220 6.97 -26.86 -14.82
C ASP A 220 8.03 -27.11 -13.72
N ASP A 221 9.27 -27.45 -14.09
CA ASP A 221 10.36 -27.52 -13.13
C ASP A 221 10.70 -26.11 -12.61
N PRO A 222 11.30 -25.98 -11.42
CA PRO A 222 11.52 -24.68 -10.80
C PRO A 222 12.41 -23.70 -11.61
N GLU A 223 13.35 -24.20 -12.42
CA GLU A 223 14.20 -23.36 -13.25
C GLU A 223 13.39 -22.78 -14.42
N SER A 224 12.68 -23.64 -15.15
CA SER A 224 11.77 -23.23 -16.23
C SER A 224 10.70 -22.25 -15.74
N LEU A 225 10.08 -22.51 -14.58
CA LEU A 225 9.08 -21.60 -14.00
C LEU A 225 9.68 -20.26 -13.61
N ARG A 226 10.93 -20.22 -13.10
CA ARG A 226 11.60 -18.97 -12.75
C ARG A 226 11.82 -18.10 -13.99
N GLU A 227 12.28 -18.67 -15.09
CA GLU A 227 12.50 -17.94 -16.34
C GLU A 227 11.21 -17.38 -16.92
N ARG A 228 10.19 -18.25 -17.02
CA ARG A 228 8.85 -17.89 -17.48
C ARG A 228 8.23 -16.80 -16.61
N HIS A 229 8.27 -16.96 -15.29
CA HIS A 229 7.75 -15.98 -14.34
C HIS A 229 8.48 -14.65 -14.42
N ARG A 230 9.82 -14.65 -14.57
CA ARG A 230 10.58 -13.41 -14.74
C ARG A 230 10.14 -12.64 -15.99
N ALA A 231 9.96 -13.35 -17.11
CA ALA A 231 9.54 -12.75 -18.38
C ALA A 231 8.09 -12.25 -18.33
N ALA A 232 7.17 -13.11 -17.86
CA ALA A 232 5.75 -12.79 -17.75
C ALA A 232 5.50 -11.71 -16.69
N GLY A 233 6.15 -11.78 -15.52
CA GLY A 233 6.00 -10.80 -14.43
C GLY A 233 6.42 -9.39 -14.83
N ALA A 234 7.56 -9.24 -15.52
CA ALA A 234 8.01 -7.93 -16.02
C ALA A 234 7.02 -7.33 -17.04
N ARG A 235 6.52 -8.15 -17.98
CA ARG A 235 5.49 -7.74 -18.94
C ARG A 235 4.17 -7.41 -18.26
N TRP A 236 3.76 -8.21 -17.28
CA TRP A 236 2.53 -8.01 -16.51
C TRP A 236 2.53 -6.65 -15.79
N ILE A 237 3.62 -6.32 -15.09
CA ILE A 237 3.79 -5.00 -14.45
C ILE A 237 3.68 -3.89 -15.49
N ALA A 238 4.42 -3.99 -16.61
CA ALA A 238 4.41 -2.97 -17.65
C ALA A 238 3.04 -2.77 -18.31
N THR A 239 2.34 -3.87 -18.58
CA THR A 239 0.99 -3.85 -19.17
C THR A 239 -0.01 -3.18 -18.23
N VAL A 240 0.03 -3.50 -16.93
CA VAL A 240 -0.93 -2.90 -15.99
C VAL A 240 -0.61 -1.43 -15.70
N ASP A 241 0.67 -1.04 -15.62
CA ASP A 241 1.06 0.37 -15.52
C ASP A 241 0.60 1.16 -16.76
N ASP A 242 0.72 0.59 -17.97
CA ASP A 242 0.21 1.22 -19.19
C ASP A 242 -1.31 1.40 -19.18
N ILE A 243 -2.07 0.40 -18.74
CA ILE A 243 -3.53 0.49 -18.58
C ILE A 243 -3.89 1.64 -17.62
N GLY A 244 -3.20 1.70 -16.47
CA GLY A 244 -3.38 2.76 -15.48
C GLY A 244 -3.06 4.14 -16.04
N ARG A 245 -1.91 4.29 -16.70
CA ARG A 245 -1.43 5.52 -17.33
C ARG A 245 -2.38 6.04 -18.42
N ARG A 246 -3.03 5.15 -19.17
CA ARG A 246 -4.02 5.50 -20.20
C ARG A 246 -5.44 5.69 -19.68
N GLY A 247 -5.71 5.34 -18.42
CA GLY A 247 -7.07 5.33 -17.86
C GLY A 247 -7.98 4.27 -18.52
N ALA A 248 -7.39 3.20 -19.07
CA ALA A 248 -8.06 2.20 -19.90
C ALA A 248 -8.75 1.07 -19.10
N TRP A 249 -8.93 1.23 -17.79
CA TRP A 249 -9.47 0.19 -16.90
C TRP A 249 -10.85 -0.36 -17.32
N GLY A 250 -11.65 0.48 -17.98
CA GLY A 250 -12.97 0.13 -18.50
C GLY A 250 -12.97 -0.57 -19.86
N ASP A 251 -11.82 -0.61 -20.55
CA ASP A 251 -11.69 -1.28 -21.85
C ASP A 251 -11.99 -2.77 -21.69
N ARG A 252 -12.47 -3.39 -22.77
CA ARG A 252 -12.96 -4.77 -22.74
C ARG A 252 -12.25 -5.65 -23.75
N LEU A 253 -11.82 -6.82 -23.30
CA LEU A 253 -11.47 -7.95 -24.14
C LEU A 253 -12.74 -8.72 -24.45
N ILE A 254 -12.90 -9.16 -25.69
CA ILE A 254 -14.00 -10.03 -26.10
C ILE A 254 -13.35 -11.31 -26.60
N ASP A 255 -13.57 -12.41 -25.88
CA ASP A 255 -13.20 -13.73 -26.35
C ASP A 255 -14.27 -14.19 -27.34
N ALA A 256 -13.97 -14.02 -28.62
CA ALA A 256 -14.85 -14.42 -29.71
C ALA A 256 -14.87 -15.94 -29.96
N LEU A 257 -13.99 -16.71 -29.31
CA LEU A 257 -13.88 -18.16 -29.47
C LEU A 257 -14.73 -18.93 -28.43
N CYS A 258 -15.17 -18.28 -27.35
CA CYS A 258 -16.15 -18.82 -26.42
C CYS A 258 -17.57 -18.86 -27.02
N ASP A 259 -18.39 -19.85 -26.63
CA ASP A 259 -19.82 -19.94 -26.98
C ASP A 259 -20.69 -19.97 -25.70
N PRO A 260 -21.41 -18.87 -25.35
CA PRO A 260 -21.44 -17.60 -26.07
C PRO A 260 -20.15 -16.77 -25.89
N PRO A 261 -19.86 -15.79 -26.77
CA PRO A 261 -18.71 -14.92 -26.63
C PRO A 261 -18.71 -14.22 -25.27
N GLU A 262 -17.61 -14.33 -24.54
CA GLU A 262 -17.46 -13.73 -23.21
C GLU A 262 -16.69 -12.41 -23.31
N SER A 263 -17.09 -11.44 -22.49
CA SER A 263 -16.44 -10.13 -22.46
C SER A 263 -15.93 -9.81 -21.07
N PHE A 264 -14.65 -9.48 -20.98
CA PHE A 264 -13.94 -9.18 -19.74
C PHE A 264 -13.45 -7.73 -19.76
N SER A 265 -13.71 -6.96 -18.70
CA SER A 265 -13.06 -5.65 -18.56
C SER A 265 -11.61 -5.83 -18.10
N LEU A 266 -10.71 -4.92 -18.50
CA LEU A 266 -9.30 -4.99 -18.10
C LEU A 266 -9.14 -4.91 -16.57
N VAL A 267 -9.93 -4.08 -15.88
CA VAL A 267 -9.95 -4.07 -14.41
C VAL A 267 -10.41 -5.41 -13.83
N GLY A 268 -11.41 -6.06 -14.44
CA GLY A 268 -11.90 -7.37 -14.02
C GLY A 268 -10.82 -8.45 -14.16
N VAL A 269 -10.06 -8.41 -15.24
CA VAL A 269 -8.92 -9.31 -15.49
C VAL A 269 -7.83 -9.12 -14.44
N VAL A 270 -7.41 -7.89 -14.15
CA VAL A 270 -6.36 -7.61 -13.16
C VAL A 270 -6.80 -8.06 -11.75
N VAL A 271 -8.02 -7.73 -11.34
CA VAL A 271 -8.58 -8.15 -10.05
C VAL A 271 -8.68 -9.68 -9.97
N HIS A 272 -9.12 -10.34 -11.04
CA HIS A 272 -9.18 -11.79 -11.12
C HIS A 272 -7.80 -12.42 -10.89
N VAL A 273 -6.78 -11.99 -11.64
CA VAL A 273 -5.41 -12.53 -11.53
C VAL A 273 -4.86 -12.33 -10.13
N LEU A 274 -4.96 -11.12 -9.57
CA LEU A 274 -4.45 -10.83 -8.22
C LEU A 274 -5.15 -11.66 -7.14
N THR A 275 -6.47 -11.82 -7.24
CA THR A 275 -7.27 -12.56 -6.25
C THR A 275 -6.86 -14.03 -6.19
N PHE A 276 -6.86 -14.71 -7.34
CA PHE A 276 -6.53 -16.14 -7.37
C PHE A 276 -5.04 -16.39 -7.17
N ALA A 277 -4.17 -15.46 -7.61
CA ALA A 277 -2.75 -15.55 -7.31
C ALA A 277 -2.48 -15.46 -5.80
N ALA A 278 -3.11 -14.51 -5.08
CA ALA A 278 -2.95 -14.41 -3.63
C ALA A 278 -3.34 -15.70 -2.90
N HIS A 279 -4.46 -16.32 -3.31
CA HIS A 279 -4.89 -17.60 -2.76
C HIS A 279 -3.87 -18.72 -3.04
N ARG A 280 -3.44 -18.87 -4.30
CA ARG A 280 -2.47 -19.90 -4.71
C ARG A 280 -1.11 -19.73 -4.02
N ARG A 281 -0.62 -18.51 -3.83
CA ARG A 281 0.63 -18.25 -3.08
C ARG A 281 0.51 -18.73 -1.63
N GLN A 282 -0.63 -18.51 -0.98
CA GLN A 282 -0.86 -19.05 0.37
C GLN A 282 -0.98 -20.58 0.41
N LEU A 283 -1.58 -21.21 -0.60
CA LEU A 283 -1.59 -22.67 -0.71
C LEU A 283 -0.18 -23.25 -0.86
N VAL A 284 0.65 -22.66 -1.72
CA VAL A 284 2.06 -23.08 -1.88
C VAL A 284 2.81 -22.94 -0.56
N ARG A 285 2.60 -21.84 0.18
CA ARG A 285 3.21 -21.64 1.51
C ARG A 285 2.81 -22.73 2.51
N GLN A 286 1.54 -23.14 2.53
CA GLN A 286 1.08 -24.25 3.36
C GLN A 286 1.76 -25.56 2.96
N MET A 287 1.79 -25.87 1.67
CA MET A 287 2.44 -27.08 1.15
C MET A 287 3.96 -27.11 1.42
N LEU A 288 4.64 -25.97 1.34
CA LEU A 288 6.05 -25.83 1.70
C LEU A 288 6.28 -26.11 3.19
N ARG A 289 5.41 -25.62 4.09
CA ARG A 289 5.49 -25.94 5.53
C ARG A 289 5.27 -27.42 5.79
N GLU A 290 4.31 -28.04 5.10
CA GLU A 290 4.07 -29.49 5.16
C GLU A 290 5.29 -30.30 4.69
N ALA A 291 6.06 -29.77 3.72
CA ALA A 291 7.33 -30.32 3.27
C ALA A 291 8.53 -30.02 4.21
N GLY A 292 8.29 -29.37 5.35
CA GLY A 292 9.32 -29.01 6.32
C GLY A 292 10.16 -27.77 5.96
N VAL A 293 9.75 -26.98 4.97
CA VAL A 293 10.44 -25.74 4.57
C VAL A 293 9.96 -24.58 5.45
N ALA A 294 10.91 -23.88 6.08
CA ALA A 294 10.62 -22.63 6.78
C ALA A 294 10.30 -21.53 5.76
N VAL A 295 9.12 -20.90 5.91
CA VAL A 295 8.58 -19.95 4.93
C VAL A 295 7.72 -18.89 5.62
N ASP A 296 7.93 -17.62 5.26
CA ASP A 296 7.26 -16.46 5.87
C ASP A 296 5.74 -16.43 5.57
N HIS A 297 5.06 -15.37 6.03
CA HIS A 297 3.62 -15.22 5.84
C HIS A 297 3.24 -14.71 4.45
N GLY A 298 4.19 -14.16 3.68
CA GLY A 298 3.89 -13.42 2.44
C GLY A 298 3.05 -12.18 2.69
N ASP A 299 3.27 -11.51 3.83
CA ASP A 299 2.54 -10.29 4.21
C ASP A 299 3.07 -9.10 3.40
N PRO A 300 2.21 -8.38 2.64
CA PRO A 300 2.61 -7.15 1.96
C PRO A 300 3.21 -6.08 2.88
N ILE A 301 2.82 -6.04 4.17
CA ILE A 301 3.40 -5.12 5.16
C ILE A 301 4.88 -5.43 5.36
N GLU A 302 5.23 -6.69 5.63
CA GLU A 302 6.61 -7.14 5.80
C GLU A 302 7.41 -6.94 4.50
N TRP A 303 6.81 -7.24 3.35
CA TRP A 303 7.45 -7.02 2.05
C TRP A 303 7.74 -5.53 1.79
N LEU A 304 6.81 -4.63 2.09
CA LEU A 304 6.99 -3.18 1.98
C LEU A 304 8.06 -2.68 2.95
N GLN A 305 8.10 -3.19 4.18
CA GLN A 305 9.16 -2.86 5.14
C GLN A 305 10.54 -3.27 4.64
N ARG A 306 10.66 -4.46 4.01
CA ARG A 306 11.92 -4.91 3.41
C ARG A 306 12.36 -4.04 2.22
N HIS A 307 11.42 -3.61 1.38
CA HIS A 307 11.73 -2.84 0.17
C HIS A 307 11.88 -1.33 0.41
N TYR A 308 11.19 -0.78 1.40
CA TYR A 308 11.07 0.67 1.59
C TYR A 308 11.26 1.14 3.04
N GLY A 309 11.33 0.21 4.00
CA GLY A 309 11.27 0.49 5.43
C GLY A 309 12.60 0.55 6.19
N GLY A 310 13.75 0.30 5.56
CA GLY A 310 15.06 0.53 6.18
C GLY A 310 15.34 -0.31 7.44
N THR A 311 15.72 -1.57 7.22
CA THR A 311 16.39 -2.56 8.11
C THR A 311 15.83 -2.84 9.53
N ALA A 312 15.70 -4.15 9.75
CA ALA A 312 15.49 -4.85 11.03
C ALA A 312 16.51 -4.51 12.12
#